data_AF-A0A947ER63-F1
#
_entry.id   AF-A0A947ER63-F1
#
_cell.length_a   1.000
_cell.length_b   1.000
_cell.length_c   1.000
_cell.angle_alpha   90.00
_cell.angle_beta   90.00
_cell.angle_gamma   90.00
#
_symmetry.space_group_name_H-M   'P 1'
#
loop_
_entity.id
_entity.type
_entity.pdbx_description
1 polymer ?
#
loop_
_entity_poly.entity_id
_entity_poly.type
_entity_poly.pdbx_seq_one_letter_code
_entity_poly.pdbx_strand_id
1 'polypeptide(L)'
;MSGLLDLLNSPVGKQLISGVAGETGQPENKTADVLGMAMPLLLGAMKKNVKSPQGAEGLMNALSGKHDGSILDDLGGLFGGGVDSNVVE
;
A
#
# COMPACT_ATOMS: atom_id res chain seq x y z
N MET A 1 -13.51 -12.07 -11.58
CA MET A 1 -12.76 -12.23 -10.32
C MET A 1 -11.65 -11.21 -10.37
N SER A 2 -11.88 -10.02 -9.83
CA SER A 2 -10.83 -9.00 -9.75
C SER A 2 -9.81 -9.49 -8.72
N GLY A 3 -8.69 -10.00 -9.22
CA GLY A 3 -7.61 -10.54 -8.40
C GLY A 3 -6.77 -9.42 -7.79
N LEU A 4 -5.95 -9.77 -6.81
CA LEU A 4 -4.92 -8.87 -6.30
C LEU A 4 -3.97 -8.38 -7.41
N LEU A 5 -3.73 -9.23 -8.40
CA LEU A 5 -2.96 -8.85 -9.59
C LEU A 5 -3.69 -7.78 -10.42
N ASP A 6 -5.02 -7.75 -10.43
CA ASP A 6 -5.78 -6.69 -11.10
C ASP A 6 -5.70 -5.38 -10.30
N LEU A 7 -5.64 -5.46 -8.97
CA LEU A 7 -5.38 -4.30 -8.11
C LEU A 7 -3.95 -3.75 -8.33
N LEU A 8 -2.95 -4.61 -8.44
CA LEU A 8 -1.57 -4.20 -8.75
C LEU A 8 -1.44 -3.63 -10.17
N ASN A 9 -2.21 -4.14 -11.12
CA ASN A 9 -2.27 -3.60 -12.48
C ASN A 9 -3.17 -2.37 -12.61
N SER A 10 -3.94 -2.03 -11.58
CA SER A 10 -4.76 -0.83 -11.55
C SER A 10 -3.88 0.43 -11.53
N PRO A 11 -4.43 1.62 -11.87
CA PRO A 11 -3.71 2.88 -11.79
C PRO A 11 -3.07 3.11 -10.41
N VAL A 12 -3.79 2.79 -9.33
CA VAL A 12 -3.29 2.87 -7.94
C VAL A 12 -2.13 1.90 -7.71
N GLY A 13 -2.26 0.66 -8.20
CA GLY A 13 -1.20 -0.34 -8.08
C GLY A 13 0.08 0.06 -8.81
N LYS A 14 -0.05 0.65 -10.00
CA LYS A 14 1.09 1.18 -10.77
C LYS A 14 1.76 2.37 -10.09
N GLN A 15 0.98 3.27 -9.51
CA GLN A 15 1.52 4.37 -8.71
C GLN A 15 2.29 3.86 -7.49
N LEU A 16 1.76 2.85 -6.79
CA LEU A 16 2.43 2.21 -5.67
C LEU A 16 3.76 1.56 -6.09
N ILE A 17 3.76 0.82 -7.20
CA ILE A 17 4.97 0.19 -7.75
C ILE A 17 6.02 1.23 -8.10
N SER A 18 5.63 2.30 -8.80
CA SER A 18 6.53 3.38 -9.20
C SER A 18 7.10 4.11 -7.98
N GLY A 19 6.28 4.33 -6.97
CA GLY A 19 6.70 4.99 -5.74
C GLY A 19 7.69 4.19 -4.90
N VAL A 20 7.39 2.92 -4.68
CA VAL A 20 8.30 2.01 -3.96
C VAL A 20 9.59 1.80 -4.75
N ALA A 21 9.51 1.70 -6.08
CA ALA A 21 10.68 1.62 -6.96
C ALA A 21 11.56 2.87 -6.84
N GLY A 22 10.95 4.07 -6.83
CA GLY A 22 11.65 5.34 -6.64
C GLY A 22 12.35 5.44 -5.29
N GLU A 23 11.65 5.10 -4.20
CA GLU A 23 12.20 5.13 -2.83
C GLU A 23 13.32 4.10 -2.62
N THR A 24 13.18 2.90 -3.18
CA THR A 24 14.17 1.82 -3.02
C THR A 24 15.29 1.85 -4.06
N GLY A 25 15.18 2.72 -5.06
CA GLY A 25 16.07 2.75 -6.23
C GLY A 25 16.04 1.46 -7.06
N GLN A 26 14.99 0.63 -6.92
CA GLN A 26 14.86 -0.63 -7.64
C GLN A 26 14.05 -0.47 -8.92
N PRO A 27 14.31 -1.29 -9.95
CA PRO A 27 13.49 -1.31 -11.16
C PRO A 27 12.02 -1.63 -10.87
N GLU A 28 11.11 -0.87 -11.47
CA GLU A 28 9.64 -1.05 -11.30
C GLU A 28 9.18 -2.48 -11.61
N ASN A 29 9.74 -3.13 -12.63
CA ASN A 29 9.39 -4.52 -12.96
C ASN A 29 9.74 -5.50 -11.83
N LYS A 30 10.90 -5.34 -11.19
CA LYS A 30 11.31 -6.16 -10.05
C LYS A 30 10.46 -5.86 -8.81
N THR A 31 10.15 -4.59 -8.58
CA THR A 31 9.26 -4.17 -7.49
C THR A 31 7.87 -4.75 -7.67
N ALA A 32 7.32 -4.72 -8.89
CA ALA A 32 6.04 -5.34 -9.23
C ALA A 32 6.03 -6.85 -8.98
N ASP A 33 7.09 -7.56 -9.38
CA ASP A 33 7.21 -9.00 -9.15
C ASP A 33 7.22 -9.34 -7.66
N VAL A 34 8.01 -8.60 -6.87
CA VAL A 34 8.09 -8.79 -5.41
C VAL A 34 6.75 -8.48 -4.75
N LEU A 35 6.10 -7.37 -5.12
CA LEU A 35 4.78 -7.02 -4.59
C LEU A 35 3.72 -8.07 -4.98
N GLY A 36 3.77 -8.59 -6.21
CA GLY A 36 2.89 -9.67 -6.65
C GLY A 36 3.00 -10.94 -5.79
N MET A 37 4.21 -11.26 -5.32
CA MET A 37 4.46 -12.40 -4.44
C MET A 37 4.19 -12.12 -2.96
N ALA A 38 4.53 -10.92 -2.48
CA ALA A 38 4.48 -10.55 -1.06
C ALA A 38 3.10 -10.07 -0.62
N MET A 39 2.36 -9.37 -1.49
CA MET A 39 1.07 -8.77 -1.15
C MET A 39 0.01 -9.81 -0.68
N PRO A 40 -0.09 -11.02 -1.27
CA PRO A 40 -0.98 -12.06 -0.75
C PRO A 40 -0.66 -12.46 0.70
N LEU A 41 0.62 -12.52 1.05
CA LEU A 41 1.07 -12.85 2.41
C LEU A 41 0.73 -11.72 3.38
N LEU A 42 0.96 -10.47 2.99
CA LEU A 42 0.63 -9.28 3.79
C LEU A 42 -0.88 -9.20 4.04
N LEU A 43 -1.71 -9.38 3.01
CA LEU A 43 -3.17 -9.45 3.14
C LEU A 43 -3.61 -10.61 4.02
N GLY A 44 -2.96 -11.77 3.91
CA GLY A 44 -3.23 -12.93 4.77
C GLY A 44 -2.90 -12.65 6.25
N ALA A 45 -1.79 -11.97 6.52
CA ALA A 45 -1.39 -11.54 7.85
C ALA A 45 -2.34 -10.47 8.41
N MET A 46 -2.72 -9.48 7.61
CA MET A 46 -3.73 -8.48 8.00
C MET A 46 -5.07 -9.15 8.30
N LYS A 47 -5.53 -10.07 7.44
CA LYS A 47 -6.73 -10.87 7.67
C LYS A 47 -6.64 -11.66 8.97
N LYS A 48 -5.45 -12.14 9.37
CA LYS A 48 -5.24 -12.81 10.65
C LYS A 48 -5.36 -11.83 11.83
N ASN A 49 -4.81 -10.63 11.70
CA ASN A 49 -4.82 -9.61 12.75
C ASN A 49 -6.22 -9.01 12.97
N VAL A 50 -6.99 -8.78 11.90
CA VAL A 50 -8.36 -8.23 12.00
C VAL A 50 -9.43 -9.25 12.42
N LYS A 51 -9.05 -10.49 12.72
CA LYS A 51 -9.99 -11.51 13.23
C LYS A 51 -10.43 -11.23 14.67
N SER A 52 -9.65 -10.48 15.44
CA SER A 52 -10.08 -10.04 16.77
C SER A 52 -10.77 -8.66 16.67
N PRO A 53 -11.74 -8.37 17.55
CA PRO A 53 -12.36 -7.05 17.63
C PRO A 53 -11.32 -5.93 17.79
N GLN A 54 -10.30 -6.15 18.62
CA GLN A 54 -9.22 -5.19 18.87
C GLN A 54 -8.34 -4.96 17.63
N GLY A 55 -8.06 -6.01 16.85
CA GLY A 55 -7.27 -5.86 15.63
C GLY A 55 -8.06 -5.21 14.50
N ALA A 56 -9.37 -5.47 14.42
CA ALA A 56 -10.27 -4.76 13.52
C ALA A 56 -10.38 -3.27 13.89
N GLU A 57 -10.54 -2.95 15.18
CA GLU A 57 -10.50 -1.56 15.67
C GLU A 57 -9.16 -0.88 15.41
N GLY A 58 -8.04 -1.61 15.56
CA GLY A 58 -6.71 -1.10 15.23
C GLY A 58 -6.57 -0.70 13.76
N LEU A 59 -7.06 -1.54 12.85
CA LEU A 59 -7.09 -1.19 11.42
C LEU A 59 -8.07 -0.05 11.13
N MET A 60 -9.25 -0.07 11.74
CA MET A 60 -10.26 0.98 11.56
C MET A 60 -9.74 2.34 12.04
N ASN A 61 -9.02 2.38 13.17
CA ASN A 61 -8.37 3.58 13.69
C ASN A 61 -7.22 4.07 12.79
N ALA A 62 -6.45 3.16 12.20
CA ALA A 62 -5.44 3.54 11.21
C ALA A 62 -6.06 4.19 9.96
N LEU A 63 -7.19 3.65 9.50
CA LEU A 63 -7.93 4.16 8.34
C LEU A 63 -8.81 5.40 8.64
N SER A 64 -9.23 5.59 9.88
CA SER A 64 -10.15 6.70 10.24
C SER A 64 -9.43 7.86 10.92
N GLY A 65 -8.31 7.60 11.58
CA GLY A 65 -7.67 8.54 12.50
C GLY A 65 -6.30 9.08 12.05
N LYS A 66 -5.55 8.34 11.24
CA LYS A 66 -4.23 8.77 10.74
C LYS A 66 -4.20 9.07 9.24
N HIS A 67 -5.09 8.46 8.45
CA HIS A 67 -5.12 8.62 7.00
C HIS A 67 -6.57 8.60 6.52
N ASP A 68 -7.15 9.73 6.13
CA ASP A 68 -8.55 9.86 5.68
C ASP A 68 -8.83 9.23 4.30
N GLY A 69 -7.85 8.52 3.73
CA GLY A 69 -7.91 7.95 2.39
C GLY A 69 -7.40 8.88 1.28
N SER A 70 -7.26 10.20 1.53
CA SER A 70 -6.77 11.17 0.53
C SER A 70 -5.32 10.90 0.11
N ILE A 71 -4.54 10.24 0.97
CA ILE A 71 -3.18 9.78 0.63
C ILE A 71 -3.17 8.81 -0.55
N LEU A 72 -4.25 8.05 -0.74
CA LEU A 72 -4.43 7.15 -1.89
C LEU A 72 -4.82 7.90 -3.16
N ASP A 73 -5.47 9.05 -3.01
CA ASP A 73 -5.80 9.95 -4.13
C ASP A 73 -4.55 10.67 -4.63
N ASP A 74 -3.54 10.86 -3.77
CA ASP A 74 -2.31 11.59 -4.09
C ASP A 74 -1.02 10.78 -3.88
N LEU A 75 -1.06 9.48 -4.21
CA LEU A 75 0.16 8.64 -4.21
C LEU A 75 1.23 9.19 -5.16
N GLY A 76 0.80 9.84 -6.25
CA GLY A 76 1.71 10.53 -7.18
C GLY A 76 2.44 11.69 -6.52
N GLY A 77 1.75 12.50 -5.70
CA GLY A 77 2.38 13.55 -4.89
C GLY A 77 3.28 12.98 -3.79
N LEU A 78 2.82 11.92 -3.10
CA LEU A 78 3.56 11.27 -2.02
C LEU A 78 4.91 10.73 -2.47
N PHE A 79 4.97 10.06 -3.63
CA PHE A 79 6.21 9.47 -4.12
C PHE A 79 6.95 10.35 -5.13
N GLY A 80 6.28 11.31 -5.77
CA GLY A 80 6.86 12.18 -6.80
C GLY A 80 7.69 13.35 -6.25
N GLY A 81 7.54 13.68 -4.96
CA GLY A 81 8.28 14.76 -4.28
C GLY A 81 9.27 14.30 -3.20
N GLY A 82 9.42 12.99 -3.02
CA GLY A 82 10.01 12.37 -1.82
C GLY A 82 8.92 12.07 -0.78
N VAL A 83 8.97 10.90 -0.14
CA VAL A 83 7.94 10.48 0.84
C VAL A 83 7.72 11.60 1.86
N ASP A 84 6.51 12.15 1.84
CA ASP A 84 6.09 13.23 2.74
C ASP A 84 6.40 12.80 4.18
N SER A 85 7.23 13.58 4.87
CA SER A 85 7.73 13.25 6.19
C SER A 85 6.61 13.15 7.24
N ASN A 86 5.45 13.77 6.98
CA ASN A 86 4.26 13.66 7.81
C ASN A 86 3.61 12.26 7.77
N VAL A 87 4.01 11.41 6.82
CA VAL A 87 3.55 10.02 6.69
C VAL A 87 4.47 9.05 7.44
N VAL A 88 5.70 9.49 7.74
CA VAL A 88 6.76 8.68 8.36
C VAL A 88 6.76 8.82 9.90
N GLU A 89 6.13 9.88 10.45
CA GLU A 89 5.86 10.06 11.90
C GLU A 89 4.50 9.45 12.36
#